data_AF-A0A4Y9FU65-F1
#
_entry.id   AF-A0A4Y9FU65-F1
#
_cell.length_a   1.000
_cell.length_b   1.000
_cell.length_c   1.000
_cell.angle_alpha   90.00
_cell.angle_beta   90.00
_cell.angle_gamma   90.00
#
_symmetry.space_group_name_H-M   'P 1'
#
loop_
_entity.id
_entity.type
_entity.pdbx_description
1 polymer ?
#
loop_
_entity_poly.entity_id
_entity_poly.type
_entity_poly.pdbx_seq_one_letter_code
_entity_poly.pdbx_strand_id
1 'polypeptide(L)'
;MEGFAAPDFALAREVLQRGIAALFFVAFLSSLNQFRVLLGERGLLPAPELLDWAASSPHAAKLIRPTLFRLIRYTDRRLAALCVGGILISSLLVAGVPQLGPPWVPMLCFLALWGGYMSIVSIGQTFYGFGWEMLLLEAGFLAAFLGSADQPPTVHVLVLFWWLVFRLEFGAGMIKMRGGREWRDLTALTYHHETQPMPGPFSRQAHLLPRWVHKGEVLGNHFAQLVVPWLLFAPVLGLWIPDRVPQVIGTVAAAILILSQLWLVVTGNFAWLNWSTIVLAFAAVAAPGVLRPSGDIPLYWLVITGAVTVLYVVLSVPAVRNLFSSNQQMNAAFNRWNLANAYGAFGTVTKQRIEWIIQGTVSEDPTRAEWREYEFKGKPGDERRIPRQFAPYHLRLDWLMWFLPLGRRLEDWFRALIVKLLQADRATLRLLRVDPFGGERPRWIRVVAYRYRFATRAERREHGVVWMRDHRRVILDPVTLSDRDSRGR
;
A
#
# COMPACT_ATOMS: atom_id res chain seq x y z
N MET A 1 11.75 13.01 35.35
CA MET A 1 11.19 12.97 33.98
C MET A 1 12.20 12.49 32.94
N GLU A 2 13.50 12.48 33.24
CA GLU A 2 14.58 12.07 32.33
C GLU A 2 14.42 10.65 31.74
N GLY A 3 13.90 9.67 32.51
CA GLY A 3 13.74 8.29 32.04
C GLY A 3 12.72 8.06 30.92
N PHE A 4 11.91 9.06 30.55
CA PHE A 4 10.94 8.97 29.45
C PHE A 4 11.39 9.70 28.19
N ALA A 5 12.48 10.48 28.25
CA ALA A 5 13.00 11.24 27.14
C ALA A 5 13.98 10.41 26.29
N ALA A 6 13.89 10.54 24.97
CA ALA A 6 14.75 9.86 24.01
C ALA A 6 15.50 10.88 23.12
N PRO A 7 16.37 11.75 23.68
CA PRO A 7 17.01 12.83 22.91
C PRO A 7 17.84 12.30 21.72
N ASP A 8 18.46 11.13 21.85
CA ASP A 8 19.25 10.49 20.79
C ASP A 8 18.40 10.07 19.58
N PHE A 9 17.07 10.07 19.70
CA PHE A 9 16.11 9.69 18.64
C PHE A 9 15.42 10.90 18.01
N ALA A 10 15.92 12.13 18.22
CA ALA A 10 15.37 13.31 17.59
C ALA A 10 15.40 13.25 16.04
N LEU A 11 16.46 12.67 15.45
CA LEU A 11 16.52 12.41 14.00
C LEU A 11 15.43 11.43 13.55
N ALA A 12 15.25 10.33 14.31
CA ALA A 12 14.21 9.35 14.03
C ALA A 12 12.83 10.00 13.99
N ARG A 13 12.52 10.89 14.95
CA ARG A 13 11.28 11.66 14.94
C ARG A 13 11.10 12.46 13.65
N GLU A 14 12.10 13.24 13.23
CA GLU A 14 12.00 14.07 12.03
C GLU A 14 11.74 13.22 10.78
N VAL A 15 12.47 12.10 10.64
CA VAL A 15 12.28 11.18 9.52
C VAL A 15 10.90 10.53 9.54
N LEU A 16 10.43 10.10 10.72
CA LEU A 16 9.09 9.53 10.88
C LEU A 16 8.02 10.55 10.50
N GLN A 17 8.03 11.75 11.10
CA GLN A 17 7.00 12.74 10.84
C GLN A 17 7.00 13.20 9.37
N ARG A 18 8.15 13.61 8.84
CA ARG A 18 8.23 14.10 7.46
C ARG A 18 8.00 12.99 6.44
N GLY A 19 8.54 11.80 6.70
CA GLY A 19 8.35 10.63 5.84
C GLY A 19 6.89 10.18 5.80
N ILE A 20 6.22 10.03 6.96
CA ILE A 20 4.80 9.65 7.02
C ILE A 20 3.93 10.73 6.37
N ALA A 21 4.23 12.02 6.59
CA ALA A 21 3.54 13.11 5.91
C ALA A 21 3.71 13.05 4.39
N ALA A 22 4.91 12.78 3.88
CA ALA A 22 5.15 12.59 2.44
C ALA A 22 4.34 11.41 1.87
N LEU A 23 4.17 10.32 2.62
CA LEU A 23 3.35 9.19 2.20
C LEU A 23 1.85 9.56 2.20
N PHE A 24 1.37 10.35 3.18
CA PHE A 24 0.03 10.93 3.13
C PHE A 24 -0.18 11.83 1.91
N PHE A 25 0.80 12.68 1.58
CA PHE A 25 0.75 13.50 0.37
C PHE A 25 0.51 12.65 -0.88
N VAL A 26 1.30 11.58 -1.05
CA VAL A 26 1.16 10.64 -2.18
C VAL A 26 -0.20 9.95 -2.16
N ALA A 27 -0.69 9.56 -0.98
CA ALA A 27 -1.97 8.88 -0.82
C ALA A 27 -3.18 9.77 -1.14
N PHE A 28 -3.18 11.03 -0.68
CA PHE A 28 -4.21 12.00 -1.03
C PHE A 28 -4.14 12.42 -2.51
N LEU A 29 -2.94 12.58 -3.08
CA LEU A 29 -2.76 12.84 -4.50
C LEU A 29 -3.30 11.67 -5.35
N SER A 30 -3.00 10.44 -4.96
CA SER A 30 -3.55 9.23 -5.60
C SER A 30 -5.08 9.21 -5.55
N SER A 31 -5.65 9.57 -4.40
CA SER A 31 -7.10 9.64 -4.20
C SER A 31 -7.75 10.74 -5.06
N LEU A 32 -7.16 11.93 -5.10
CA LEU A 32 -7.64 13.05 -5.92
C LEU A 32 -7.71 12.70 -7.42
N ASN A 33 -6.71 11.95 -7.89
CA ASN A 33 -6.55 11.58 -9.30
C ASN A 33 -7.42 10.38 -9.72
N GLN A 34 -7.68 9.43 -8.81
CA GLN A 34 -8.29 8.15 -9.18
C GLN A 34 -9.65 7.89 -8.53
N PHE A 35 -9.90 8.37 -7.32
CA PHE A 35 -11.07 7.96 -6.52
C PHE A 35 -12.38 8.27 -7.25
N ARG A 36 -12.54 9.45 -7.85
CA ARG A 36 -13.80 9.83 -8.53
C ARG A 36 -14.19 8.86 -9.66
N VAL A 37 -13.19 8.36 -10.40
CA VAL A 37 -13.42 7.41 -11.49
C VAL A 37 -13.70 6.01 -10.97
N LEU A 38 -13.05 5.62 -9.86
CA LEU A 38 -13.20 4.27 -9.31
C LEU A 38 -14.45 4.12 -8.44
N LEU A 39 -14.75 5.14 -7.63
CA LEU A 39 -15.68 5.10 -6.50
C LEU A 39 -16.50 6.39 -6.34
N GLY A 40 -16.37 7.36 -7.26
CA GLY A 40 -17.13 8.61 -7.20
C GLY A 40 -18.61 8.43 -7.48
N GLU A 41 -19.33 9.54 -7.61
CA GLU A 41 -20.78 9.54 -7.85
C GLU A 41 -21.19 8.71 -9.08
N ARG A 42 -20.29 8.60 -10.07
CA ARG A 42 -20.47 7.83 -11.31
C ARG A 42 -19.32 6.85 -11.56
N GLY A 43 -18.65 6.43 -10.48
CA GLY A 43 -17.49 5.55 -10.52
C GLY A 43 -17.82 4.11 -10.88
N LEU A 44 -16.81 3.24 -10.91
CA LEU A 44 -16.98 1.79 -11.14
C LEU A 44 -17.74 1.08 -10.00
N LEU A 45 -17.56 1.55 -8.77
CA LEU A 45 -18.29 1.12 -7.57
C LEU A 45 -18.73 2.36 -6.77
N PRO A 46 -19.85 3.00 -7.09
CA PRO A 46 -20.21 4.29 -6.51
C PRO A 46 -20.26 4.27 -4.98
N ALA A 47 -19.46 5.13 -4.32
CA ALA A 47 -19.48 5.28 -2.87
C ALA A 47 -20.83 5.75 -2.29
N PRO A 48 -21.66 6.56 -3.00
CA PRO A 48 -23.00 6.88 -2.54
C PRO A 48 -23.87 5.64 -2.30
N GLU A 49 -23.82 4.64 -3.19
CA GLU A 49 -24.62 3.41 -3.05
C GLU A 49 -24.23 2.63 -1.79
N LEU A 50 -22.92 2.57 -1.49
CA LEU A 50 -22.43 1.97 -0.25
C LEU A 50 -22.92 2.74 0.99
N LEU A 51 -22.90 4.07 0.94
CA LEU A 51 -23.36 4.91 2.05
C LEU A 51 -24.88 4.83 2.27
N ASP A 52 -25.66 4.76 1.20
CA ASP A 52 -27.11 4.58 1.25
C ASP A 52 -27.47 3.20 1.82
N TRP A 53 -26.75 2.15 1.39
CA TRP A 53 -26.85 0.84 2.03
C TRP A 53 -26.50 0.89 3.52
N ALA A 54 -25.45 1.59 3.91
CA ALA A 54 -25.08 1.74 5.31
C ALA A 54 -26.13 2.48 6.15
N ALA A 55 -26.86 3.41 5.52
CA ALA A 55 -27.94 4.16 6.14
C ALA A 55 -29.24 3.34 6.26
N SER A 56 -29.40 2.26 5.50
CA SER A 56 -30.61 1.41 5.50
C SER A 56 -30.93 0.73 6.82
N SER A 57 -29.91 0.46 7.67
CA SER A 57 -30.12 -0.16 8.97
C SER A 57 -29.00 0.13 9.97
N PRO A 58 -29.28 0.08 11.29
CA PRO A 58 -28.25 0.19 12.32
C PRO A 58 -27.18 -0.91 12.24
N HIS A 59 -27.51 -2.08 11.69
CA HIS A 59 -26.55 -3.16 11.48
C HIS A 59 -25.57 -2.82 10.35
N ALA A 60 -26.07 -2.43 9.17
CA ALA A 60 -25.25 -2.00 8.05
C ALA A 60 -24.35 -0.80 8.42
N ALA A 61 -24.89 0.14 9.19
CA ALA A 61 -24.14 1.28 9.72
C ALA A 61 -22.92 0.91 10.58
N LYS A 62 -22.91 -0.27 11.22
CA LYS A 62 -21.78 -0.77 12.03
C LYS A 62 -20.72 -1.50 11.20
N LEU A 63 -21.07 -1.96 9.98
CA LEU A 63 -20.17 -2.66 9.08
C LEU A 63 -19.21 -1.71 8.35
N ILE A 64 -19.61 -0.45 8.18
CA ILE A 64 -18.73 0.58 7.63
C ILE A 64 -17.90 1.21 8.73
N ARG A 65 -16.62 1.40 8.43
CA ARG A 65 -15.67 2.10 9.31
C ARG A 65 -16.00 3.61 9.41
N PRO A 66 -15.54 4.32 10.44
CA PRO A 66 -15.83 5.74 10.61
C PRO A 66 -15.39 6.58 9.41
N THR A 67 -16.31 7.44 8.93
CA THR A 67 -16.04 8.35 7.81
C THR A 67 -16.82 9.65 7.98
N LEU A 68 -16.18 10.77 7.66
CA LEU A 68 -16.80 12.10 7.64
C LEU A 68 -17.98 12.15 6.66
N PHE A 69 -17.95 11.36 5.58
CA PHE A 69 -18.97 11.41 4.53
C PHE A 69 -20.35 10.91 4.97
N ARG A 70 -20.48 10.29 6.15
CA ARG A 70 -21.77 10.01 6.78
C ARG A 70 -22.38 11.24 7.46
N LEU A 71 -21.54 12.16 7.93
CA LEU A 71 -21.97 13.39 8.60
C LEU A 71 -22.22 14.50 7.60
N ILE A 72 -21.31 14.66 6.63
CA ILE A 72 -21.36 15.76 5.68
C ILE A 72 -21.94 15.39 4.31
N ARG A 73 -22.38 14.13 4.09
CA ARG A 73 -22.77 13.53 2.80
C ARG A 73 -21.65 13.53 1.76
N TYR A 74 -21.45 12.40 1.08
CA TYR A 74 -20.48 12.30 -0.01
C TYR A 74 -20.89 13.13 -1.23
N THR A 75 -19.93 13.85 -1.80
CA THR A 75 -19.95 14.35 -3.20
C THR A 75 -18.52 14.35 -3.72
N ASP A 76 -18.34 14.28 -5.04
CA ASP A 76 -17.02 14.32 -5.67
C ASP A 76 -16.26 15.62 -5.34
N ARG A 77 -16.98 16.73 -5.16
CA ARG A 77 -16.39 18.03 -4.77
C ARG A 77 -15.86 18.02 -3.34
N ARG A 78 -16.63 17.46 -2.38
CA ARG A 78 -16.21 17.35 -0.98
C ARG A 78 -15.02 16.42 -0.82
N LEU A 79 -14.99 15.32 -1.57
CA LEU A 79 -13.82 14.45 -1.64
C LEU A 79 -12.58 15.19 -2.18
N ALA A 80 -12.73 15.95 -3.27
CA ALA A 80 -11.62 16.72 -3.82
C ALA A 80 -11.10 17.76 -2.81
N ALA A 81 -12.00 18.47 -2.13
CA ALA A 81 -11.64 19.42 -1.07
C ALA A 81 -10.89 18.73 0.09
N LEU A 82 -11.35 17.55 0.52
CA LEU A 82 -10.67 16.75 1.54
C LEU A 82 -9.25 16.34 1.09
N CYS A 83 -9.10 15.91 -0.16
CA CYS A 83 -7.79 15.53 -0.69
C CYS A 83 -6.84 16.73 -0.81
N VAL A 84 -7.33 17.88 -1.29
CA VAL A 84 -6.52 19.12 -1.36
C VAL A 84 -6.12 19.58 0.04
N GLY A 85 -7.03 19.56 1.01
CA GLY A 85 -6.71 19.85 2.41
C GLY A 85 -5.65 18.90 2.98
N GLY A 86 -5.78 17.60 2.73
CA GLY A 86 -4.78 16.60 3.11
C GLY A 86 -3.41 16.84 2.46
N ILE A 87 -3.37 17.22 1.17
CA ILE A 87 -2.15 17.60 0.45
C ILE A 87 -1.49 18.83 1.08
N LEU A 88 -2.25 19.86 1.42
CA LEU A 88 -1.71 21.08 2.03
C LEU A 88 -1.14 20.79 3.43
N ILE A 89 -1.89 20.11 4.29
CA ILE A 89 -1.44 19.76 5.65
C ILE A 89 -0.19 18.87 5.60
N SER A 90 -0.18 17.86 4.73
CA SER A 90 1.00 16.99 4.57
C SER A 90 2.20 17.75 4.02
N SER A 91 2.02 18.68 3.09
CA SER A 91 3.11 19.53 2.58
C SER A 91 3.73 20.40 3.67
N LEU A 92 2.90 20.99 4.54
CA LEU A 92 3.38 21.77 5.69
C LEU A 92 4.17 20.91 6.68
N LEU A 93 3.69 19.70 6.97
CA LEU A 93 4.40 18.74 7.84
C LEU A 93 5.72 18.26 7.23
N VAL A 94 5.78 18.05 5.90
CA VAL A 94 7.03 17.72 5.20
C VAL A 94 8.02 18.88 5.28
N ALA A 95 7.54 20.12 5.10
CA ALA A 95 8.35 21.33 5.25
C ALA A 95 8.83 21.52 6.70
N GLY A 96 8.14 20.96 7.68
CA GLY A 96 8.50 21.03 9.09
C GLY A 96 7.86 22.19 9.84
N VAL A 97 6.92 22.90 9.22
CA VAL A 97 6.34 24.13 9.80
C VAL A 97 5.57 23.83 11.08
N PRO A 98 4.66 22.84 11.15
CA PRO A 98 4.00 22.45 12.40
C PRO A 98 4.97 22.04 13.51
N GLN A 99 6.11 21.44 13.16
CA GLN A 99 7.11 20.93 14.10
C GLN A 99 7.93 22.03 14.80
N LEU A 100 7.85 23.27 14.31
CA LEU A 100 8.44 24.45 14.96
C LEU A 100 7.60 25.00 16.12
N GLY A 101 6.34 24.55 16.24
CA GLY A 101 5.44 24.94 17.32
C GLY A 101 5.39 23.92 18.46
N PRO A 102 4.46 24.12 19.41
CA PRO A 102 4.28 23.21 20.53
C PRO A 102 3.78 21.83 20.08
N PRO A 103 3.97 20.76 20.89
CA PRO A 103 3.70 19.36 20.53
C PRO A 103 2.32 19.09 19.94
N TRP A 104 1.31 19.86 20.38
CA TRP A 104 -0.07 19.66 19.99
C TRP A 104 -0.35 20.13 18.54
N VAL A 105 0.49 21.02 17.97
CA VAL A 105 0.33 21.48 16.58
C VAL A 105 0.54 20.34 15.58
N PRO A 106 1.69 19.63 15.54
CA PRO A 106 1.84 18.48 14.66
C PRO A 106 0.86 17.36 15.01
N MET A 107 0.49 17.21 16.29
CA MET A 107 -0.56 16.25 16.71
C MET A 107 -1.88 16.51 15.98
N LEU A 108 -2.39 17.73 16.00
CA LEU A 108 -3.64 18.08 15.32
C LEU A 108 -3.53 17.89 13.80
N CYS A 109 -2.40 18.24 13.20
CA CYS A 109 -2.18 18.01 11.77
C CYS A 109 -2.22 16.53 11.40
N PHE A 110 -1.50 15.66 12.15
CA PHE A 110 -1.52 14.22 11.89
C PHE A 110 -2.89 13.58 12.19
N LEU A 111 -3.60 14.00 13.24
CA LEU A 111 -4.96 13.53 13.50
C LEU A 111 -5.94 13.97 12.40
N ALA A 112 -5.76 15.16 11.82
CA ALA A 112 -6.53 15.61 10.66
C ALA A 112 -6.22 14.78 9.42
N LEU A 113 -4.95 14.49 9.12
CA LEU A 113 -4.56 13.58 8.04
C LEU A 113 -5.12 12.17 8.25
N TRP A 114 -5.00 11.64 9.46
CA TRP A 114 -5.53 10.32 9.84
C TRP A 114 -7.04 10.26 9.65
N GLY A 115 -7.81 11.18 10.23
CA GLY A 115 -9.27 11.21 10.11
C GLY A 115 -9.76 11.45 8.68
N GLY A 116 -9.06 12.33 7.95
CA GLY A 116 -9.35 12.60 6.54
C GLY A 116 -9.10 11.37 5.65
N TYR A 117 -7.95 10.72 5.82
CA TYR A 117 -7.62 9.54 5.04
C TYR A 117 -8.48 8.33 5.43
N MET A 118 -8.79 8.18 6.73
CA MET A 118 -9.72 7.16 7.23
C MET A 118 -11.09 7.29 6.58
N SER A 119 -11.53 8.53 6.35
CA SER A 119 -12.80 8.81 5.67
C SER A 119 -12.82 8.30 4.23
N ILE A 120 -11.69 8.34 3.53
CA ILE A 120 -11.52 7.82 2.17
C ILE A 120 -11.44 6.30 2.18
N VAL A 121 -10.55 5.71 2.99
CA VAL A 121 -10.34 4.26 3.07
C VAL A 121 -11.64 3.53 3.47
N SER A 122 -12.44 4.13 4.36
CA SER A 122 -13.70 3.53 4.85
C SER A 122 -14.76 3.34 3.77
N ILE A 123 -14.76 4.16 2.73
CA ILE A 123 -15.67 4.05 1.57
C ILE A 123 -14.96 3.53 0.31
N GLY A 124 -13.69 3.16 0.43
CA GLY A 124 -12.84 2.83 -0.70
C GLY A 124 -12.99 1.40 -1.23
N GLN A 125 -13.82 0.57 -0.58
CA GLN A 125 -14.16 -0.79 -1.02
C GLN A 125 -12.92 -1.61 -1.43
N THR A 126 -13.00 -2.40 -2.50
CA THR A 126 -11.89 -3.24 -3.00
C THR A 126 -10.66 -2.41 -3.41
N PHE A 127 -10.85 -1.20 -3.96
CA PHE A 127 -9.75 -0.34 -4.42
C PHE A 127 -8.90 0.25 -3.29
N TYR A 128 -9.34 0.18 -2.03
CA TYR A 128 -8.59 0.61 -0.83
C TYR A 128 -8.44 -0.53 0.19
N GLY A 129 -8.69 -1.78 -0.21
CA GLY A 129 -8.62 -2.98 0.65
C GLY A 129 -7.20 -3.49 0.93
N PHE A 130 -6.18 -2.64 0.86
CA PHE A 130 -4.77 -3.05 0.88
C PHE A 130 -4.09 -2.79 2.23
N GLY A 131 -3.16 -3.66 2.62
CA GLY A 131 -2.48 -3.58 3.93
C GLY A 131 -1.72 -2.27 4.17
N TRP A 132 -1.16 -1.65 3.11
CA TRP A 132 -0.46 -0.37 3.22
C TRP A 132 -1.38 0.83 3.49
N GLU A 133 -2.68 0.71 3.20
CA GLU A 133 -3.70 1.72 3.54
C GLU A 133 -3.87 1.77 5.07
N MET A 134 -4.01 0.59 5.67
CA MET A 134 -4.11 0.41 7.12
C MET A 134 -2.81 0.78 7.83
N LEU A 135 -1.66 0.44 7.24
CA LEU A 135 -0.34 0.81 7.75
C LEU A 135 -0.17 2.33 7.82
N LEU A 136 -0.53 3.06 6.75
CA LEU A 136 -0.41 4.51 6.72
C LEU A 136 -1.33 5.19 7.75
N LEU A 137 -2.55 4.68 7.92
CA LEU A 137 -3.45 5.17 8.98
C LEU A 137 -2.86 4.96 10.37
N GLU A 138 -2.37 3.76 10.65
CA GLU A 138 -1.81 3.43 11.95
C GLU A 138 -0.53 4.22 12.25
N ALA A 139 0.36 4.35 11.26
CA ALA A 139 1.57 5.16 11.34
C ALA A 139 1.25 6.65 11.55
N GLY A 140 0.26 7.18 10.82
CA GLY A 140 -0.20 8.56 10.97
C GLY A 140 -0.77 8.86 12.36
N PHE A 141 -1.55 7.93 12.91
CA PHE A 141 -2.05 8.04 14.27
C PHE A 141 -0.91 8.10 15.29
N LEU A 142 0.07 7.19 15.19
CA LEU A 142 1.23 7.20 16.10
C LEU A 142 2.09 8.47 15.92
N ALA A 143 2.26 8.96 14.69
CA ALA A 143 3.05 10.15 14.39
C ALA A 143 2.50 11.42 15.05
N ALA A 144 1.18 11.48 15.29
CA ALA A 144 0.54 12.57 16.03
C ALA A 144 1.11 12.74 17.44
N PHE A 145 1.65 11.67 18.04
CA PHE A 145 2.10 11.64 19.43
C PHE A 145 3.63 11.70 19.57
N LEU A 146 4.36 11.93 18.48
CA LEU A 146 5.83 12.06 18.48
C LEU A 146 6.34 13.42 19.01
N GLY A 147 5.47 14.44 19.09
CA GLY A 147 5.82 15.77 19.58
C GLY A 147 6.40 16.69 18.51
N SER A 148 7.21 17.67 18.92
CA SER A 148 7.76 18.76 18.11
C SER A 148 9.17 19.14 18.58
N ALA A 149 9.84 20.07 17.87
CA ALA A 149 11.21 20.51 18.20
C ALA A 149 11.40 20.99 19.65
N ASP A 150 10.32 21.45 20.29
CA ASP A 150 10.31 22.07 21.62
C ASP A 150 10.57 21.10 22.79
N GLN A 151 10.54 19.79 22.55
CA GLN A 151 10.82 18.75 23.56
C GLN A 151 11.42 17.49 22.94
N PRO A 152 12.15 16.66 23.71
CA PRO A 152 12.59 15.36 23.23
C PRO A 152 11.42 14.42 22.94
N PRO A 153 11.55 13.49 21.97
CA PRO A 153 10.55 12.46 21.75
C PRO A 153 10.45 11.54 22.98
N THR A 154 9.26 10.99 23.20
CA THR A 154 9.01 10.06 24.30
C THR A 154 9.38 8.63 23.92
N VAL A 155 10.11 7.93 24.80
CA VAL A 155 10.57 6.55 24.58
C VAL A 155 9.40 5.62 24.27
N HIS A 156 8.29 5.71 25.02
CA HIS A 156 7.15 4.82 24.83
C HIS A 156 6.48 4.96 23.46
N VAL A 157 6.42 6.15 22.87
CA VAL A 157 5.85 6.33 21.52
C VAL A 157 6.78 5.70 20.47
N LEU A 158 8.10 5.82 20.64
CA LEU A 158 9.07 5.12 19.77
C LEU A 158 8.94 3.61 19.88
N VAL A 159 8.72 3.07 21.09
CA VAL A 159 8.44 1.65 21.29
C VAL A 159 7.17 1.20 20.56
N LEU A 160 6.13 2.05 20.47
CA LEU A 160 4.94 1.75 19.66
C LEU A 160 5.29 1.66 18.16
N PHE A 161 6.19 2.51 17.66
CA PHE A 161 6.70 2.41 16.30
C PHE A 161 7.52 1.14 16.08
N TRP A 162 8.40 0.76 17.03
CA TRP A 162 9.13 -0.51 16.97
C TRP A 162 8.17 -1.70 16.94
N TRP A 163 7.10 -1.65 17.75
CA TRP A 163 6.04 -2.64 17.73
C TRP A 163 5.25 -2.67 16.42
N LEU A 164 5.03 -1.52 15.78
CA LEU A 164 4.43 -1.45 14.45
C LEU A 164 5.33 -2.11 13.38
N VAL A 165 6.62 -1.77 13.36
CA VAL A 165 7.60 -2.40 12.45
C VAL A 165 7.72 -3.89 12.72
N PHE A 166 7.73 -4.30 14.00
CA PHE A 166 7.74 -5.70 14.40
C PHE A 166 6.54 -6.43 13.83
N ARG A 167 5.31 -5.96 14.05
CA ARG A 167 4.11 -6.59 13.50
C ARG A 167 4.12 -6.64 11.98
N LEU A 168 4.70 -5.63 11.33
CA LEU A 168 4.83 -5.58 9.88
C LEU A 168 5.76 -6.67 9.34
N GLU A 169 7.02 -6.67 9.78
CA GLU A 169 8.05 -7.56 9.26
C GLU A 169 7.91 -8.98 9.83
N PHE A 170 7.73 -9.12 11.15
CA PHE A 170 7.53 -10.43 11.77
C PHE A 170 6.22 -11.08 11.33
N GLY A 171 5.14 -10.30 11.19
CA GLY A 171 3.88 -10.80 10.64
C GLY A 171 4.04 -11.31 9.21
N ALA A 172 4.79 -10.60 8.36
CA ALA A 172 5.12 -11.01 7.00
C ALA A 172 6.03 -12.25 6.95
N GLY A 173 7.01 -12.39 7.85
CA GLY A 173 7.86 -13.58 7.94
C GLY A 173 7.06 -14.81 8.36
N MET A 174 6.24 -14.67 9.41
CA MET A 174 5.46 -15.78 9.95
C MET A 174 4.42 -16.31 8.96
N ILE A 175 3.76 -15.43 8.20
CA ILE A 175 2.78 -15.88 7.20
C ILE A 175 3.46 -16.65 6.05
N LYS A 176 4.70 -16.31 5.69
CA LYS A 176 5.49 -17.04 4.69
C LYS A 176 5.90 -18.42 5.18
N MET A 177 6.36 -18.52 6.44
CA MET A 177 6.70 -19.81 7.05
C MET A 177 5.48 -20.73 7.19
N ARG A 178 4.32 -20.17 7.50
CA ARG A 178 3.06 -20.91 7.64
C ARG A 178 2.36 -21.21 6.31
N GLY A 179 2.61 -20.41 5.28
CA GLY A 179 1.95 -20.50 3.99
C GLY A 179 2.53 -21.57 3.05
N GLY A 180 2.92 -21.14 1.85
CA GLY A 180 3.35 -22.02 0.77
C GLY A 180 4.66 -22.76 1.06
N ARG A 181 4.76 -24.00 0.59
CA ARG A 181 5.99 -24.81 0.71
C ARG A 181 7.19 -24.15 0.03
N GLU A 182 6.96 -23.36 -1.02
CA GLU A 182 7.99 -22.64 -1.75
C GLU A 182 8.86 -21.70 -0.88
N TRP A 183 8.33 -21.19 0.24
CA TRP A 183 9.12 -20.41 1.20
C TRP A 183 10.05 -21.26 2.05
N ARG A 184 9.64 -22.50 2.39
CA ARG A 184 10.45 -23.46 3.17
C ARG A 184 11.46 -24.18 2.29
N ASP A 185 11.08 -24.45 1.05
CA ASP A 185 11.93 -25.07 0.03
C ASP A 185 12.90 -24.07 -0.63
N LEU A 186 12.87 -22.79 -0.21
CA LEU A 186 13.71 -21.70 -0.72
C LEU A 186 13.56 -21.43 -2.22
N THR A 187 12.37 -21.69 -2.79
CA THR A 187 12.09 -21.52 -4.22
C THR A 187 11.19 -20.32 -4.53
N ALA A 188 10.59 -19.68 -3.52
CA ALA A 188 9.63 -18.59 -3.67
C ALA A 188 10.09 -17.48 -4.64
N LEU A 189 11.33 -17.00 -4.50
CA LEU A 189 11.82 -15.90 -5.36
C LEU A 189 12.24 -16.33 -6.77
N THR A 190 12.27 -17.64 -7.06
CA THR A 190 12.40 -18.13 -8.45
C THR A 190 11.17 -17.74 -9.27
N TYR A 191 10.01 -17.54 -8.63
CA TYR A 191 8.76 -17.18 -9.30
C TYR A 191 8.39 -15.71 -9.08
N HIS A 192 8.58 -15.21 -7.85
CA HIS A 192 8.01 -13.94 -7.41
C HIS A 192 8.37 -12.73 -8.28
N HIS A 193 9.63 -12.60 -8.70
CA HIS A 193 10.07 -11.44 -9.50
C HIS A 193 9.28 -11.27 -10.81
N GLU A 194 8.83 -12.37 -11.42
CA GLU A 194 7.97 -12.38 -12.62
C GLU A 194 6.49 -12.20 -12.28
N THR A 195 6.02 -12.90 -11.24
CA THR A 195 4.59 -13.02 -10.94
C THR A 195 4.04 -11.97 -9.97
N GLN A 196 4.92 -11.15 -9.38
CA GLN A 196 4.54 -10.05 -8.48
C GLN A 196 3.51 -9.11 -9.11
N PRO A 197 2.67 -8.43 -8.31
CA PRO A 197 1.55 -7.63 -8.84
C PRO A 197 1.97 -6.64 -9.92
N MET A 198 2.96 -5.81 -9.58
CA MET A 198 3.43 -4.72 -10.42
C MET A 198 4.96 -4.84 -10.57
N PRO A 199 5.47 -5.43 -11.67
CA PRO A 199 6.90 -5.44 -11.92
C PRO A 199 7.43 -4.03 -12.19
N GLY A 200 8.70 -3.79 -11.89
CA GLY A 200 9.44 -2.57 -12.15
C GLY A 200 10.51 -2.74 -13.24
N PRO A 201 11.36 -1.71 -13.46
CA PRO A 201 12.35 -1.71 -14.53
C PRO A 201 13.40 -2.81 -14.43
N PHE A 202 13.72 -3.23 -13.19
CA PHE A 202 14.76 -4.22 -12.90
C PHE A 202 14.23 -5.61 -12.56
N SER A 203 12.91 -5.81 -12.53
CA SER A 203 12.30 -7.10 -12.14
C SER A 203 12.73 -8.24 -13.06
N ARG A 204 12.90 -7.98 -14.36
CA ARG A 204 13.40 -8.98 -15.31
C ARG A 204 14.85 -9.38 -14.99
N GLN A 205 15.70 -8.41 -14.71
CA GLN A 205 17.11 -8.63 -14.38
C GLN A 205 17.22 -9.44 -13.09
N ALA A 206 16.41 -9.09 -12.08
CA ALA A 206 16.29 -9.84 -10.83
C ALA A 206 15.83 -11.28 -11.10
N HIS A 207 14.75 -11.48 -11.86
CA HIS A 207 14.23 -12.81 -12.20
C HIS A 207 15.23 -13.71 -12.93
N LEU A 208 16.13 -13.12 -13.74
CA LEU A 208 17.12 -13.87 -14.50
C LEU A 208 18.41 -14.17 -13.70
N LEU A 209 18.45 -13.86 -12.41
CA LEU A 209 19.56 -14.24 -11.55
C LEU A 209 19.58 -15.77 -11.35
N PRO A 210 20.76 -16.36 -11.08
CA PRO A 210 20.85 -17.79 -10.82
C PRO A 210 20.05 -18.22 -9.60
N ARG A 211 19.55 -19.46 -9.60
CA ARG A 211 18.72 -20.01 -8.50
C ARG A 211 19.36 -19.92 -7.11
N TRP A 212 20.70 -19.99 -7.01
CA TRP A 212 21.38 -19.87 -5.71
C TRP A 212 21.25 -18.46 -5.12
N VAL A 213 21.18 -17.42 -5.96
CA VAL A 213 20.88 -16.04 -5.53
C VAL A 213 19.47 -15.98 -4.98
N HIS A 214 18.48 -16.55 -5.68
CA HIS A 214 17.10 -16.61 -5.21
C HIS A 214 16.94 -17.34 -3.87
N LYS A 215 17.66 -18.44 -3.65
CA LYS A 215 17.72 -19.10 -2.34
C LYS A 215 18.27 -18.17 -1.26
N GLY A 216 19.35 -17.45 -1.58
CA GLY A 216 19.94 -16.43 -0.72
C GLY A 216 18.95 -15.30 -0.40
N GLU A 217 18.18 -14.84 -1.38
CA GLU A 217 17.14 -13.83 -1.16
C GLU A 217 16.02 -14.34 -0.24
N VAL A 218 15.60 -15.60 -0.38
CA VAL A 218 14.60 -16.20 0.55
C VAL A 218 15.16 -16.29 1.97
N LEU A 219 16.40 -16.75 2.13
CA LEU A 219 17.08 -16.81 3.44
C LEU A 219 17.26 -15.41 4.05
N GLY A 220 17.68 -14.44 3.24
CA GLY A 220 17.81 -13.04 3.63
C GLY A 220 16.47 -12.43 4.05
N ASN A 221 15.39 -12.73 3.32
CA ASN A 221 14.04 -12.35 3.69
C ASN A 221 13.64 -12.96 5.05
N HIS A 222 13.88 -14.26 5.26
CA HIS A 222 13.58 -14.92 6.53
C HIS A 222 14.37 -14.31 7.69
N PHE A 223 15.66 -14.04 7.50
CA PHE A 223 16.49 -13.40 8.51
C PHE A 223 15.97 -11.98 8.84
N ALA A 224 15.76 -11.15 7.81
CA ALA A 224 15.27 -9.78 7.97
C ALA A 224 13.87 -9.71 8.59
N GLN A 225 13.00 -10.70 8.38
CA GLN A 225 11.62 -10.68 8.89
C GLN A 225 11.41 -11.46 10.18
N LEU A 226 12.17 -12.52 10.45
CA LEU A 226 11.93 -13.38 11.62
C LEU A 226 12.90 -13.09 12.76
N VAL A 227 14.12 -12.62 12.45
CA VAL A 227 15.19 -12.41 13.44
C VAL A 227 15.38 -10.93 13.73
N VAL A 228 15.64 -10.13 12.70
CA VAL A 228 15.98 -8.70 12.85
C VAL A 228 14.93 -7.88 13.61
N PRO A 229 13.61 -8.11 13.49
CA PRO A 229 12.63 -7.27 14.19
C PRO A 229 12.74 -7.34 15.72
N TRP A 230 13.25 -8.45 16.29
CA TRP A 230 13.51 -8.56 17.73
C TRP A 230 14.61 -7.60 18.19
N LEU A 231 15.60 -7.36 17.33
CA LEU A 231 16.73 -6.47 17.61
C LEU A 231 16.33 -4.99 17.62
N LEU A 232 15.16 -4.62 17.08
CA LEU A 232 14.62 -3.25 17.17
C LEU A 232 14.34 -2.82 18.59
N PHE A 233 14.08 -3.76 19.51
CA PHE A 233 13.83 -3.48 20.92
C PHE A 233 15.12 -3.43 21.76
N ALA A 234 16.29 -3.72 21.18
CA ALA A 234 17.56 -3.63 21.88
C ALA A 234 17.79 -2.28 22.58
N PRO A 235 17.44 -1.11 22.00
CA PRO A 235 17.64 0.17 22.67
C PRO A 235 16.89 0.31 24.01
N VAL A 236 15.83 -0.46 24.28
CA VAL A 236 15.17 -0.51 25.62
C VAL A 236 16.15 -0.96 26.70
N LEU A 237 17.10 -1.84 26.38
CA LEU A 237 18.12 -2.30 27.32
C LEU A 237 19.03 -1.16 27.77
N GLY A 238 19.11 -0.06 27.00
CA GLY A 238 19.80 1.17 27.40
C GLY A 238 19.24 1.84 28.66
N LEU A 239 18.03 1.46 29.09
CA LEU A 239 17.46 1.88 30.39
C LEU A 239 18.18 1.22 31.59
N TRP A 240 18.82 0.08 31.37
CA TRP A 240 19.49 -0.72 32.41
C TRP A 240 21.01 -0.79 32.20
N ILE A 241 21.46 -0.63 30.95
CA ILE A 241 22.85 -0.72 30.55
C ILE A 241 23.26 0.65 30.00
N PRO A 242 24.15 1.40 30.68
CA PRO A 242 24.55 2.76 30.27
C PRO A 242 25.41 2.81 28.99
N ASP A 243 25.68 1.66 28.35
CA ASP A 243 26.48 1.58 27.14
C ASP A 243 25.73 2.01 25.88
N ARG A 244 26.46 2.50 24.87
CA ARG A 244 25.90 2.83 23.54
C ARG A 244 25.57 1.59 22.69
N VAL A 245 26.01 0.41 23.12
CA VAL A 245 25.88 -0.84 22.36
C VAL A 245 24.42 -1.17 22.00
N PRO A 246 23.43 -1.08 22.91
CA PRO A 246 22.04 -1.40 22.58
C PRO A 246 21.44 -0.48 21.50
N GLN A 247 21.83 0.80 21.48
CA GLN A 247 21.42 1.75 20.45
C GLN A 247 22.03 1.41 19.07
N VAL A 248 23.30 0.99 19.05
CA VAL A 248 23.98 0.54 17.82
C VAL A 248 23.30 -0.70 17.25
N ILE A 249 22.94 -1.67 18.11
CA ILE A 249 22.20 -2.88 17.68
C ILE A 249 20.88 -2.50 17.02
N GLY A 250 20.09 -1.62 17.64
CA GLY A 250 18.83 -1.14 17.06
C GLY A 250 19.03 -0.43 15.71
N THR A 251 20.08 0.38 15.60
CA THR A 251 20.41 1.11 14.36
C THR A 251 20.84 0.16 13.24
N VAL A 252 21.65 -0.86 13.55
CA VAL A 252 22.04 -1.90 12.58
C VAL A 252 20.81 -2.72 12.15
N ALA A 253 19.91 -3.06 13.08
CA ALA A 253 18.67 -3.74 12.76
C ALA A 253 17.79 -2.90 11.80
N ALA A 254 17.62 -1.62 12.09
CA ALA A 254 16.94 -0.68 11.20
C ALA A 254 17.60 -0.61 9.82
N ALA A 255 18.93 -0.55 9.75
CA ALA A 255 19.66 -0.51 8.48
C ALA A 255 19.42 -1.78 7.65
N ILE A 256 19.43 -2.97 8.27
CA ILE A 256 19.14 -4.24 7.57
C ILE A 256 17.70 -4.22 7.02
N LEU A 257 16.73 -3.74 7.80
CA LEU A 257 15.35 -3.60 7.32
C LEU A 257 15.28 -2.61 6.15
N ILE A 258 15.88 -1.42 6.27
CA ILE A 258 15.90 -0.41 5.21
C ILE A 258 16.52 -0.97 3.93
N LEU A 259 17.67 -1.61 4.01
CA LEU A 259 18.36 -2.20 2.85
C LEU A 259 17.54 -3.31 2.19
N SER A 260 16.89 -4.17 2.99
CA SER A 260 16.03 -5.23 2.44
C SER A 260 14.80 -4.65 1.73
N GLN A 261 14.21 -3.57 2.24
CA GLN A 261 13.09 -2.89 1.61
C GLN A 261 13.51 -2.10 0.36
N LEU A 262 14.70 -1.49 0.35
CA LEU A 262 15.26 -0.85 -0.84
C LEU A 262 15.50 -1.87 -1.97
N TRP A 263 15.94 -3.08 -1.65
CA TRP A 263 16.01 -4.17 -2.63
C TRP A 263 14.64 -4.48 -3.25
N LEU A 264 13.57 -4.52 -2.44
CA LEU A 264 12.20 -4.71 -2.94
C LEU A 264 11.72 -3.52 -3.79
N VAL A 265 12.09 -2.29 -3.45
CA VAL A 265 11.78 -1.09 -4.25
C VAL A 265 12.46 -1.14 -5.62
N VAL A 266 13.71 -1.63 -5.70
CA VAL A 266 14.44 -1.77 -6.97
C VAL A 266 13.85 -2.89 -7.82
N THR A 267 13.45 -3.99 -7.20
CA THR A 267 13.03 -5.22 -7.89
C THR A 267 11.52 -5.32 -8.14
N GLY A 268 10.72 -4.37 -7.64
CA GLY A 268 9.27 -4.37 -7.79
C GLY A 268 8.60 -3.03 -7.46
N ASN A 269 7.28 -2.96 -7.64
CA ASN A 269 6.47 -1.80 -7.26
C ASN A 269 5.43 -2.21 -6.22
N PHE A 270 5.56 -1.78 -4.96
CA PHE A 270 4.58 -2.08 -3.90
C PHE A 270 3.89 -0.86 -3.30
N ALA A 271 3.38 0.03 -4.16
CA ALA A 271 2.79 1.30 -3.75
C ALA A 271 3.70 1.96 -2.69
N TRP A 272 3.14 2.47 -1.59
CA TRP A 272 3.93 3.00 -0.49
C TRP A 272 4.28 1.97 0.58
N LEU A 273 4.06 0.67 0.40
CA LEU A 273 4.34 -0.34 1.42
C LEU A 273 5.82 -0.34 1.84
N ASN A 274 6.75 -0.57 0.90
CA ASN A 274 8.18 -0.62 1.22
C ASN A 274 8.69 0.74 1.73
N TRP A 275 8.22 1.84 1.13
CA TRP A 275 8.57 3.18 1.58
C TRP A 275 8.07 3.45 3.00
N SER A 276 6.88 2.95 3.38
CA SER A 276 6.37 3.00 4.74
C SER A 276 7.28 2.22 5.67
N THR A 277 7.65 0.98 5.33
CA THR A 277 8.58 0.19 6.16
C THR A 277 9.92 0.89 6.33
N ILE A 278 10.50 1.44 5.25
CA ILE A 278 11.76 2.19 5.30
C ILE A 278 11.64 3.34 6.30
N VAL A 279 10.62 4.20 6.16
CA VAL A 279 10.38 5.34 7.05
C VAL A 279 10.19 4.88 8.49
N LEU A 280 9.39 3.84 8.72
CA LEU A 280 9.09 3.33 10.06
C LEU A 280 10.32 2.69 10.73
N ALA A 281 11.20 2.03 9.97
CA ALA A 281 12.43 1.45 10.49
C ALA A 281 13.39 2.50 11.08
N PHE A 282 13.35 3.76 10.61
CA PHE A 282 14.10 4.85 11.22
C PHE A 282 13.75 5.09 12.69
N ALA A 283 12.60 4.62 13.18
CA ALA A 283 12.25 4.70 14.60
C ALA A 283 13.34 4.12 15.52
N ALA A 284 14.11 3.13 15.05
CA ALA A 284 15.18 2.49 15.82
C ALA A 284 16.59 3.05 15.51
N VAL A 285 16.70 4.10 14.70
CA VAL A 285 17.97 4.77 14.39
C VAL A 285 18.27 5.81 15.46
N ALA A 286 19.29 5.53 16.27
CA ALA A 286 19.83 6.48 17.24
C ALA A 286 20.92 7.35 16.58
N ALA A 287 20.85 8.66 16.79
CA ALA A 287 21.77 9.64 16.23
C ALA A 287 22.18 10.67 17.31
N PRO A 288 22.93 10.24 18.35
CA PRO A 288 23.28 11.09 19.47
C PRO A 288 24.04 12.34 19.01
N GLY A 289 23.57 13.51 19.44
CA GLY A 289 24.20 14.79 19.16
C GLY A 289 23.95 15.38 17.76
N VAL A 290 23.22 14.70 16.87
CA VAL A 290 22.86 15.24 15.54
C VAL A 290 21.78 16.31 15.64
N LEU A 291 20.73 16.06 16.42
CA LEU A 291 19.71 17.03 16.76
C LEU A 291 19.58 17.09 18.28
N ARG A 292 19.48 18.30 18.83
CA ARG A 292 19.32 18.53 20.27
C ARG A 292 17.97 19.20 20.53
N PRO A 293 16.93 18.42 20.86
CA PRO A 293 15.66 19.01 21.25
C PRO A 293 15.87 19.87 22.50
N SER A 294 15.22 21.02 22.55
CA SER A 294 15.22 21.89 23.73
C SER A 294 14.22 21.41 24.77
N GLY A 295 14.32 21.89 26.00
CA GLY A 295 13.27 21.78 27.01
C GLY A 295 13.04 20.38 27.59
N ASP A 296 12.20 20.37 28.63
CA ASP A 296 11.68 19.15 29.25
C ASP A 296 10.34 18.74 28.65
N ILE A 297 9.97 17.46 28.82
CA ILE A 297 8.67 16.96 28.40
C ILE A 297 7.59 17.54 29.33
N PRO A 298 6.63 18.35 28.83
CA PRO A 298 5.57 18.89 29.68
C PRO A 298 4.66 17.79 30.25
N LEU A 299 4.19 17.94 31.49
CA LEU A 299 3.37 16.92 32.16
C LEU A 299 2.11 16.55 31.36
N TYR A 300 1.40 17.53 30.79
CA TYR A 300 0.22 17.25 29.98
C TYR A 300 0.54 16.39 28.76
N TRP A 301 1.70 16.58 28.15
CA TRP A 301 2.15 15.81 26.99
C TRP A 301 2.51 14.37 27.40
N LEU A 302 3.16 14.21 28.55
CA LEU A 302 3.44 12.89 29.12
C LEU A 302 2.14 12.13 29.42
N VAL A 303 1.12 12.81 29.99
CA VAL A 303 -0.20 12.20 30.27
C VAL A 303 -0.90 11.77 28.97
N ILE A 304 -0.94 12.64 27.94
CA ILE A 304 -1.55 12.31 26.64
C ILE A 304 -0.85 11.11 26.01
N THR A 305 0.47 11.15 25.89
CA THR A 305 1.23 10.08 25.24
C THR A 305 1.19 8.77 26.05
N GLY A 306 1.15 8.85 27.38
CA GLY A 306 0.94 7.71 28.27
C GLY A 306 -0.44 7.07 28.08
N ALA A 307 -1.52 7.87 28.04
CA ALA A 307 -2.87 7.38 27.81
C ALA A 307 -3.01 6.69 26.44
N VAL A 308 -2.42 7.27 25.39
CA VAL A 308 -2.38 6.67 24.04
C VAL A 308 -1.60 5.37 24.04
N THR A 309 -0.51 5.29 24.80
CA THR A 309 0.29 4.05 24.93
C THR A 309 -0.55 2.93 25.55
N VAL A 310 -1.24 3.21 26.64
CA VAL A 310 -2.15 2.24 27.29
C VAL A 310 -3.24 1.80 26.32
N LEU A 311 -3.89 2.75 25.64
CA LEU A 311 -4.90 2.44 24.63
C LEU A 311 -4.35 1.51 23.55
N TYR A 312 -3.18 1.82 23.00
CA TYR A 312 -2.59 1.08 21.89
C TYR A 312 -2.14 -0.33 22.30
N VAL A 313 -1.62 -0.49 23.53
CA VAL A 313 -1.31 -1.81 24.10
C VAL A 313 -2.57 -2.67 24.20
N VAL A 314 -3.67 -2.10 24.71
CA VAL A 314 -4.96 -2.81 24.79
C VAL A 314 -5.47 -3.19 23.40
N LEU A 315 -5.43 -2.25 22.44
CA LEU A 315 -5.85 -2.51 21.06
C LEU A 315 -4.95 -3.53 20.34
N SER A 316 -3.72 -3.75 20.79
CA SER A 316 -2.77 -4.71 20.21
C SER A 316 -3.04 -6.17 20.59
N VAL A 317 -3.85 -6.44 21.62
CA VAL A 317 -4.11 -7.81 22.10
C VAL A 317 -4.59 -8.76 20.98
N PRO A 318 -5.56 -8.39 20.12
CA PRO A 318 -5.98 -9.25 19.01
C PRO A 318 -4.87 -9.51 17.99
N ALA A 319 -4.06 -8.49 17.67
CA ALA A 319 -2.94 -8.64 16.74
C ALA A 319 -1.85 -9.57 17.29
N VAL A 320 -1.54 -9.47 18.58
CA VAL A 320 -0.64 -10.41 19.27
C VAL A 320 -1.18 -11.84 19.17
N ARG A 321 -2.46 -12.05 19.52
CA ARG A 321 -3.10 -13.37 19.40
C ARG A 321 -3.03 -13.91 17.97
N ASN A 322 -3.23 -13.06 16.98
CA ASN A 322 -3.12 -13.42 15.57
C ASN A 322 -1.70 -13.85 15.16
N LEU A 323 -0.66 -13.14 15.63
CA LEU A 323 0.74 -13.47 15.34
C LEU A 323 1.13 -14.87 15.83
N PHE A 324 0.60 -15.29 16.98
CA PHE A 324 0.88 -16.61 17.55
C PHE A 324 -0.13 -17.70 17.13
N SER A 325 -1.17 -17.35 16.35
CA SER A 325 -2.14 -18.31 15.84
C SER A 325 -1.57 -19.15 14.70
N SER A 326 -1.92 -20.43 14.65
CA SER A 326 -1.67 -21.30 13.49
C SER A 326 -2.44 -20.83 12.25
N ASN A 327 -3.61 -20.22 12.44
CA ASN A 327 -4.48 -19.66 11.41
C ASN A 327 -4.33 -18.13 11.34
N GLN A 328 -3.08 -17.65 11.29
CA GLN A 328 -2.78 -16.22 11.20
C GLN A 328 -3.52 -15.57 10.02
N GLN A 329 -4.28 -14.52 10.31
CA GLN A 329 -4.92 -13.67 9.32
C GLN A 329 -3.93 -12.65 8.75
N MET A 330 -4.04 -12.41 7.45
CA MET A 330 -3.18 -11.50 6.68
C MET A 330 -3.90 -10.18 6.44
N ASN A 331 -3.24 -9.04 6.71
CA ASN A 331 -3.80 -7.69 6.52
C ASN A 331 -5.16 -7.48 7.20
N ALA A 332 -5.28 -7.92 8.46
CA ALA A 332 -6.54 -7.91 9.21
C ALA A 332 -6.63 -6.71 10.16
N ALA A 333 -7.80 -6.06 10.17
CA ALA A 333 -8.13 -5.02 11.13
C ALA A 333 -9.00 -5.60 12.25
N PHE A 334 -8.64 -5.34 13.51
CA PHE A 334 -9.35 -5.89 14.67
C PHE A 334 -10.29 -4.88 15.34
N ASN A 335 -10.28 -3.63 14.87
CA ASN A 335 -11.19 -2.59 15.30
C ASN A 335 -11.54 -1.69 14.12
N ARG A 336 -12.59 -0.88 14.29
CA ARG A 336 -13.09 0.01 13.25
C ARG A 336 -12.18 1.19 12.93
N TRP A 337 -11.17 1.45 13.75
CA TRP A 337 -10.28 2.62 13.65
C TRP A 337 -8.98 2.31 12.90
N ASN A 338 -8.79 1.08 12.42
CA ASN A 338 -7.55 0.62 11.79
C ASN A 338 -6.30 0.89 12.65
N LEU A 339 -6.40 0.66 13.96
CA LEU A 339 -5.26 0.74 14.87
C LEU A 339 -4.85 -0.66 15.32
N ALA A 340 -3.56 -0.86 15.57
CA ALA A 340 -3.00 -2.13 16.04
C ALA A 340 -3.42 -3.34 15.17
N ASN A 341 -3.27 -3.21 13.85
CA ASN A 341 -3.66 -4.23 12.87
C ASN A 341 -2.67 -5.38 12.77
N ALA A 342 -3.03 -6.44 12.03
CA ALA A 342 -2.09 -7.46 11.57
C ALA A 342 -1.68 -7.20 10.13
N TYR A 343 -0.40 -7.40 9.83
CA TYR A 343 0.16 -7.25 8.49
C TYR A 343 0.76 -8.57 8.02
N GLY A 344 0.67 -8.81 6.72
CA GLY A 344 1.34 -9.93 6.09
C GLY A 344 1.16 -9.83 4.58
N ALA A 345 2.12 -10.38 3.83
CA ALA A 345 2.02 -10.40 2.38
C ALA A 345 2.69 -11.65 1.83
N PHE A 346 2.15 -12.15 0.73
CA PHE A 346 2.73 -13.25 -0.05
C PHE A 346 2.97 -14.53 0.77
N GLY A 347 2.01 -14.91 1.62
CA GLY A 347 2.06 -16.22 2.29
C GLY A 347 2.21 -17.38 1.31
N THR A 348 1.68 -17.24 0.10
CA THR A 348 1.95 -18.09 -1.07
C THR A 348 2.41 -17.24 -2.25
N VAL A 349 3.16 -17.85 -3.17
CA VAL A 349 3.66 -17.20 -4.39
C VAL A 349 3.01 -17.81 -5.63
N THR A 350 2.43 -16.96 -6.46
CA THR A 350 1.92 -17.34 -7.77
C THR A 350 3.07 -17.83 -8.65
N LYS A 351 2.88 -18.97 -9.33
CA LYS A 351 3.93 -19.61 -10.15
C LYS A 351 3.88 -19.26 -11.63
N GLN A 352 2.76 -18.68 -12.09
CA GLN A 352 2.57 -18.25 -13.47
C GLN A 352 1.91 -16.88 -13.49
N ARG A 353 2.39 -15.99 -14.36
CA ARG A 353 1.76 -14.69 -14.56
C ARG A 353 0.70 -14.80 -15.65
N ILE A 354 -0.56 -14.88 -15.27
CA ILE A 354 -1.67 -14.78 -16.22
C ILE A 354 -2.12 -13.34 -16.26
N GLU A 355 -2.34 -12.80 -17.45
CA GLU A 355 -2.80 -11.44 -17.65
C GLU A 355 -4.05 -11.41 -18.50
N TRP A 356 -5.08 -10.74 -18.00
CA TRP A 356 -6.26 -10.43 -18.79
C TRP A 356 -6.02 -9.14 -19.58
N ILE A 357 -6.28 -9.21 -20.87
CA ILE A 357 -6.13 -8.14 -21.85
C ILE A 357 -7.52 -7.80 -22.37
N ILE A 358 -7.93 -6.55 -22.18
CA ILE A 358 -9.20 -6.03 -22.70
C ILE A 358 -8.95 -5.59 -24.14
N GLN A 359 -9.77 -6.09 -25.06
CA GLN A 359 -9.68 -5.77 -26.47
C GLN A 359 -10.99 -5.17 -26.95
N GLY A 360 -10.92 -4.16 -27.81
CA GLY A 360 -12.09 -3.59 -28.49
C GLY A 360 -12.03 -3.78 -29.99
N THR A 361 -13.16 -3.56 -30.65
CA THR A 361 -13.23 -3.34 -32.10
C THR A 361 -14.43 -2.46 -32.47
N VAL A 362 -14.32 -1.74 -33.58
CA VAL A 362 -15.41 -0.96 -34.20
C VAL A 362 -16.11 -1.73 -35.33
N SER A 363 -15.59 -2.92 -35.68
CA SER A 363 -16.18 -3.79 -36.71
C SER A 363 -17.62 -4.15 -36.41
N GLU A 364 -18.44 -4.28 -37.45
CA GLU A 364 -19.82 -4.76 -37.32
C GLU A 364 -19.85 -6.23 -36.89
N ASP A 365 -19.09 -7.08 -37.57
CA ASP A 365 -18.95 -8.51 -37.25
C ASP A 365 -17.75 -8.74 -36.32
N PRO A 366 -17.97 -9.19 -35.07
CA PRO A 366 -16.90 -9.44 -34.11
C PRO A 366 -16.06 -10.70 -34.44
N THR A 367 -16.55 -11.61 -35.29
CA THR A 367 -15.89 -12.89 -35.60
C THR A 367 -14.72 -12.72 -36.58
N ARG A 368 -14.80 -11.73 -37.47
CA ARG A 368 -13.76 -11.39 -38.47
C ARG A 368 -13.04 -10.08 -38.17
N ALA A 369 -13.30 -9.50 -37.01
CA ALA A 369 -12.77 -8.20 -36.63
C ALA A 369 -11.28 -8.23 -36.31
N GLU A 370 -10.59 -7.13 -36.62
CA GLU A 370 -9.33 -6.78 -35.96
C GLU A 370 -9.63 -6.26 -34.55
N TRP A 371 -8.91 -6.80 -33.57
CA TRP A 371 -9.07 -6.49 -32.16
C TRP A 371 -7.87 -5.72 -31.63
N ARG A 372 -8.12 -4.53 -31.08
CA ARG A 372 -7.08 -3.64 -30.55
C ARG A 372 -7.10 -3.63 -29.02
N GLU A 373 -5.93 -3.60 -28.40
CA GLU A 373 -5.75 -3.75 -26.95
C GLU A 373 -5.85 -2.41 -26.22
N TYR A 374 -6.59 -2.37 -25.11
CA TYR A 374 -6.45 -1.30 -24.12
C TYR A 374 -5.23 -1.57 -23.25
N GLU A 375 -4.38 -0.57 -23.06
CA GLU A 375 -3.17 -0.73 -22.25
C GLU A 375 -3.25 0.00 -20.91
N PHE A 376 -2.75 -0.67 -19.87
CA PHE A 376 -2.68 -0.16 -18.50
C PHE A 376 -1.32 0.51 -18.22
N LYS A 377 -1.26 1.39 -17.21
CA LYS A 377 -0.09 2.22 -16.93
C LYS A 377 1.08 1.44 -16.38
N GLY A 378 0.90 0.44 -15.52
CA GLY A 378 1.99 -0.33 -14.93
C GLY A 378 1.92 -1.83 -15.17
N LYS A 379 0.77 -2.37 -15.59
CA LYS A 379 0.63 -3.79 -15.88
C LYS A 379 1.36 -4.17 -17.19
N PRO A 380 1.87 -5.40 -17.32
CA PRO A 380 2.31 -5.94 -18.60
C PRO A 380 1.18 -5.97 -19.63
N GLY A 381 1.56 -5.63 -20.86
CA GLY A 381 0.73 -5.56 -22.07
C GLY A 381 1.64 -5.78 -23.27
N ASP A 382 2.05 -4.71 -23.96
CA ASP A 382 3.08 -4.76 -25.02
C ASP A 382 4.33 -5.54 -24.59
N GLU A 383 4.70 -6.55 -25.40
CA GLU A 383 5.82 -7.47 -25.17
C GLU A 383 7.17 -6.77 -25.13
N ARG A 384 7.33 -5.64 -25.83
CA ARG A 384 8.59 -4.87 -25.87
C ARG A 384 8.72 -3.89 -24.71
N ARG A 385 7.66 -3.72 -23.93
CA ARG A 385 7.59 -2.68 -22.91
C ARG A 385 8.34 -3.06 -21.63
N ILE A 386 9.23 -2.18 -21.22
CA ILE A 386 9.85 -2.22 -19.88
C ILE A 386 8.88 -1.59 -18.87
N PRO A 387 8.48 -2.31 -17.80
CA PRO A 387 7.70 -1.72 -16.71
C PRO A 387 8.45 -0.54 -16.06
N ARG A 388 7.73 0.50 -15.63
CA ARG A 388 8.33 1.69 -15.02
C ARG A 388 8.32 1.61 -13.48
N GLN A 389 9.09 2.47 -12.83
CA GLN A 389 8.97 2.71 -11.40
C GLN A 389 7.75 3.62 -11.16
N PHE A 390 6.77 3.13 -10.40
CA PHE A 390 5.57 3.85 -9.99
C PHE A 390 5.51 4.06 -8.48
N ALA A 391 5.91 3.07 -7.69
CA ALA A 391 5.97 3.18 -6.24
C ALA A 391 6.86 4.38 -5.84
N PRO A 392 6.42 5.27 -4.93
CA PRO A 392 5.35 5.06 -3.94
C PRO A 392 3.90 5.25 -4.44
N TYR A 393 3.69 5.74 -5.66
CA TYR A 393 2.33 5.94 -6.18
C TYR A 393 1.60 4.61 -6.43
N HIS A 394 0.31 4.57 -6.10
CA HIS A 394 -0.52 3.36 -6.25
C HIS A 394 -1.44 3.46 -7.47
N LEU A 395 -1.18 2.66 -8.50
CA LEU A 395 -2.06 2.48 -9.66
C LEU A 395 -3.17 1.47 -9.33
N ARG A 396 -4.27 1.94 -8.73
CA ARG A 396 -5.29 1.07 -8.10
C ARG A 396 -6.00 0.15 -9.11
N LEU A 397 -6.32 0.70 -10.28
CA LEU A 397 -7.00 -0.07 -11.34
C LEU A 397 -6.09 -1.17 -11.88
N ASP A 398 -4.85 -0.84 -12.24
CA ASP A 398 -3.83 -1.79 -12.68
C ASP A 398 -3.58 -2.89 -11.65
N TRP A 399 -3.56 -2.51 -10.37
CA TRP A 399 -3.34 -3.45 -9.28
C TRP A 399 -4.48 -4.47 -9.16
N LEU A 400 -5.74 -4.03 -9.26
CA LEU A 400 -6.88 -4.95 -9.24
C LEU A 400 -6.96 -5.82 -10.49
N MET A 401 -6.50 -5.33 -11.65
CA MET A 401 -6.40 -6.17 -12.85
C MET A 401 -5.49 -7.39 -12.65
N TRP A 402 -4.44 -7.29 -11.81
CA TRP A 402 -3.59 -8.43 -11.46
C TRP A 402 -4.30 -9.48 -10.59
N PHE A 403 -5.29 -9.08 -9.78
CA PHE A 403 -6.05 -10.02 -8.94
C PHE A 403 -7.09 -10.83 -9.72
N LEU A 404 -7.62 -10.31 -10.83
CA LEU A 404 -8.69 -10.97 -11.60
C LEU A 404 -8.38 -12.43 -11.98
N PRO A 405 -7.19 -12.78 -12.51
CA PRO A 405 -6.86 -14.16 -12.87
C PRO A 405 -6.70 -15.09 -11.66
N LEU A 406 -6.49 -14.53 -10.46
CA LEU A 406 -6.40 -15.28 -9.20
C LEU A 406 -7.80 -15.53 -8.59
N GLY A 407 -8.79 -14.73 -9.00
CA GLY A 407 -10.18 -14.85 -8.57
C GLY A 407 -10.93 -15.99 -9.26
N ARG A 408 -12.09 -16.35 -8.68
CA ARG A 408 -12.98 -17.40 -9.23
C ARG A 408 -14.12 -16.84 -10.09
N ARG A 409 -14.45 -15.56 -9.97
CA ARG A 409 -15.61 -14.92 -10.63
C ARG A 409 -15.26 -13.50 -11.07
N LEU A 410 -15.96 -13.02 -12.10
CA LEU A 410 -15.89 -11.62 -12.54
C LEU A 410 -16.50 -10.69 -11.49
N GLU A 411 -15.68 -9.78 -10.96
CA GLU A 411 -16.06 -8.78 -9.96
C GLU A 411 -16.90 -7.64 -10.59
N ASP A 412 -17.77 -7.03 -9.78
CA ASP A 412 -18.73 -6.02 -10.25
C ASP A 412 -18.05 -4.76 -10.81
N TRP A 413 -16.96 -4.31 -10.19
CA TRP A 413 -16.17 -3.19 -10.69
C TRP A 413 -15.59 -3.45 -12.09
N PHE A 414 -15.25 -4.71 -12.39
CA PHE A 414 -14.71 -5.09 -13.69
C PHE A 414 -15.80 -5.12 -14.75
N ARG A 415 -17.01 -5.58 -14.40
CA ARG A 415 -18.18 -5.46 -15.29
C ARG A 415 -18.49 -4.00 -15.60
N ALA A 416 -18.49 -3.14 -14.57
CA ALA A 416 -18.66 -1.71 -14.74
C ALA A 416 -17.55 -1.10 -15.61
N LEU A 417 -16.30 -1.55 -15.47
CA LEU A 417 -15.19 -1.14 -16.34
C LEU A 417 -15.47 -1.46 -17.81
N ILE A 418 -15.93 -2.68 -18.12
CA ILE A 418 -16.26 -3.07 -19.51
C ILE A 418 -17.36 -2.17 -20.08
N VAL A 419 -18.42 -1.90 -19.32
CA VAL A 419 -19.49 -0.98 -19.74
C VAL A 419 -18.95 0.42 -19.99
N LYS A 420 -18.11 0.96 -19.09
CA LYS A 420 -17.50 2.28 -19.24
C LYS A 420 -16.59 2.39 -20.46
N LEU A 421 -15.87 1.31 -20.81
CA LEU A 421 -15.05 1.26 -22.02
C LEU A 421 -15.91 1.20 -23.29
N LEU A 422 -16.99 0.42 -23.31
CA LEU A 422 -17.97 0.44 -24.42
C LEU A 422 -18.66 1.81 -24.60
N GLN A 423 -18.79 2.56 -23.50
CA GLN A 423 -19.31 3.93 -23.53
C GLN A 423 -18.26 4.99 -23.93
N ALA A 424 -16.97 4.60 -24.07
CA ALA A 424 -15.84 5.52 -24.19
C ALA A 424 -15.86 6.62 -23.10
N ASP A 425 -16.13 6.24 -21.85
CA ASP A 425 -16.15 7.17 -20.73
C ASP A 425 -14.76 7.85 -20.60
N ARG A 426 -14.71 9.15 -20.88
CA ARG A 426 -13.47 9.93 -20.93
C ARG A 426 -12.70 9.89 -19.61
N ALA A 427 -13.39 9.77 -18.47
CA ALA A 427 -12.73 9.76 -17.17
C ALA A 427 -12.08 8.39 -16.91
N THR A 428 -12.77 7.30 -17.26
CA THR A 428 -12.22 5.94 -17.25
C THR A 428 -11.03 5.79 -18.20
N LEU A 429 -11.14 6.28 -19.45
CA LEU A 429 -10.07 6.18 -20.44
C LEU A 429 -8.78 6.89 -20.00
N ARG A 430 -8.85 7.99 -19.22
CA ARG A 430 -7.67 8.67 -18.64
C ARG A 430 -6.91 7.84 -17.60
N LEU A 431 -7.55 6.82 -17.02
CA LEU A 431 -6.84 5.91 -16.13
C LEU A 431 -5.93 4.95 -16.91
N LEU A 432 -6.25 4.68 -18.17
CA LEU A 432 -5.47 3.83 -19.05
C LEU A 432 -4.25 4.58 -19.61
N ARG A 433 -3.28 3.81 -20.10
CA ARG A 433 -2.12 4.33 -20.85
C ARG A 433 -2.49 4.58 -22.30
N VAL A 434 -3.14 3.61 -22.94
CA VAL A 434 -3.50 3.66 -24.35
C VAL A 434 -4.98 3.35 -24.48
N ASP A 435 -5.69 4.28 -25.10
CA ASP A 435 -6.99 4.04 -25.71
C ASP A 435 -6.77 3.86 -27.21
N PRO A 436 -6.95 2.64 -27.76
CA PRO A 436 -6.68 2.37 -29.17
C PRO A 436 -7.70 3.01 -30.13
N PHE A 437 -8.77 3.62 -29.62
CA PHE A 437 -9.82 4.27 -30.41
C PHE A 437 -9.81 5.80 -30.30
N GLY A 438 -8.88 6.41 -29.55
CA GLY A 438 -8.77 7.86 -29.45
C GLY A 438 -10.04 8.56 -28.92
N GLY A 439 -10.81 7.89 -28.06
CA GLY A 439 -12.07 8.35 -27.51
C GLY A 439 -13.32 7.95 -28.31
N GLU A 440 -13.16 7.28 -29.46
CA GLU A 440 -14.28 6.67 -30.18
C GLU A 440 -14.81 5.43 -29.43
N ARG A 441 -16.11 5.20 -29.51
CA ARG A 441 -16.76 4.05 -28.85
C ARG A 441 -16.46 2.78 -29.64
N PRO A 442 -15.87 1.74 -29.02
CA PRO A 442 -15.84 0.44 -29.65
C PRO A 442 -17.26 -0.13 -29.74
N ARG A 443 -17.55 -0.85 -30.82
CA ARG A 443 -18.81 -1.58 -30.99
C ARG A 443 -18.82 -2.84 -30.13
N TRP A 444 -17.69 -3.52 -30.03
CA TRP A 444 -17.53 -4.74 -29.25
C TRP A 444 -16.32 -4.66 -28.34
N ILE A 445 -16.44 -5.25 -27.15
CA ILE A 445 -15.31 -5.53 -26.25
C ILE A 445 -15.26 -7.02 -25.95
N ARG A 446 -14.05 -7.59 -25.89
CA ARG A 446 -13.80 -8.94 -25.37
C ARG A 446 -12.65 -8.91 -24.38
N VAL A 447 -12.50 -9.99 -23.61
CA VAL A 447 -11.37 -10.17 -22.70
C VAL A 447 -10.68 -11.49 -23.01
N VAL A 448 -9.37 -11.42 -23.21
CA VAL A 448 -8.52 -12.59 -23.46
C VAL A 448 -7.44 -12.69 -22.39
N ALA A 449 -7.17 -13.91 -21.94
CA ALA A 449 -6.05 -14.21 -21.06
C ALA A 449 -4.85 -14.69 -21.88
N TYR A 450 -3.68 -14.26 -21.46
CA TYR A 450 -2.40 -14.81 -21.90
C TYR A 450 -1.56 -15.17 -20.68
N ARG A 451 -0.71 -16.19 -20.80
CA ARG A 451 0.41 -16.37 -19.88
C ARG A 451 1.55 -15.47 -20.34
N TYR A 452 2.04 -14.65 -19.42
CA TYR A 452 3.24 -13.84 -19.59
C TYR A 452 4.41 -14.49 -18.85
N ARG A 453 5.59 -14.40 -19.44
CA ARG A 453 6.87 -14.64 -18.77
C ARG A 453 7.89 -13.61 -19.20
N PHE A 454 8.92 -13.38 -18.39
CA PHE A 454 10.04 -12.57 -18.83
C PHE A 454 10.78 -13.26 -19.98
N ALA A 455 11.17 -12.48 -20.99
CA ALA A 455 12.02 -12.95 -22.05
C ALA A 455 13.42 -13.26 -21.50
N THR A 456 14.02 -14.37 -21.93
CA THR A 456 15.40 -14.72 -21.60
C THR A 456 16.39 -13.71 -22.19
N ARG A 457 17.68 -13.82 -21.82
CA ARG A 457 18.72 -12.97 -22.40
C ARG A 457 18.87 -13.17 -23.91
N ALA A 458 18.67 -14.39 -24.42
CA ALA A 458 18.74 -14.70 -25.85
C ALA A 458 17.55 -14.09 -26.60
N GLU A 459 16.32 -14.35 -26.16
CA GLU A 459 15.08 -13.83 -26.78
C GLU A 459 15.05 -12.30 -26.83
N ARG A 460 15.55 -11.62 -25.79
CA ARG A 460 15.66 -10.14 -25.81
C ARG A 460 16.66 -9.64 -26.85
N ARG A 461 17.79 -10.34 -27.05
CA ARG A 461 18.78 -9.95 -28.07
C ARG A 461 18.27 -10.19 -29.47
N GLU A 462 17.52 -11.26 -29.67
CA GLU A 462 17.03 -11.67 -31.00
C GLU A 462 15.79 -10.87 -31.44
N HIS A 463 14.80 -10.71 -30.56
CA HIS A 463 13.50 -10.11 -30.93
C HIS A 463 13.24 -8.73 -30.32
N GLY A 464 14.15 -8.24 -29.45
CA GLY A 464 14.00 -6.96 -28.77
C GLY A 464 12.87 -6.92 -27.72
N VAL A 465 12.36 -8.08 -27.29
CA VAL A 465 11.22 -8.19 -26.35
C VAL A 465 11.66 -8.26 -24.88
N VAL A 466 10.79 -7.81 -23.99
CA VAL A 466 10.94 -7.88 -22.53
C VAL A 466 10.09 -9.00 -21.96
N TRP A 467 8.93 -9.24 -22.55
CA TRP A 467 7.99 -10.28 -22.20
C TRP A 467 7.76 -11.22 -23.38
N MET A 468 7.48 -12.48 -23.06
CA MET A 468 6.91 -13.45 -23.99
C MET A 468 5.48 -13.72 -23.53
N ARG A 469 4.53 -13.78 -24.47
CA ARG A 469 3.15 -14.16 -24.18
C ARG A 469 2.72 -15.38 -25.00
N ASP A 470 2.01 -16.29 -24.36
CA ASP A 470 1.48 -17.51 -24.99
C ASP A 470 0.16 -17.96 -24.34
N HIS A 471 -0.35 -19.13 -24.75
CA HIS A 471 -1.57 -19.75 -24.21
C HIS A 471 -2.80 -18.83 -24.18
N ARG A 472 -3.12 -18.24 -25.33
CA ARG A 472 -4.29 -17.38 -25.49
C ARG A 472 -5.58 -18.13 -25.19
N ARG A 473 -6.39 -17.59 -24.29
CA ARG A 473 -7.74 -18.10 -23.95
C ARG A 473 -8.75 -16.96 -23.89
N VAL A 474 -9.93 -17.15 -24.46
CA VAL A 474 -11.04 -16.18 -24.30
C VAL A 474 -11.64 -16.34 -22.90
N ILE A 475 -11.80 -15.21 -22.19
CA ILE A 475 -12.38 -15.14 -20.84
C ILE A 475 -13.78 -14.53 -20.88
N LEU A 476 -13.96 -13.50 -21.71
CA LEU A 476 -15.24 -12.87 -22.00
C LEU A 476 -15.38 -12.82 -23.52
N ASP A 477 -16.41 -13.47 -24.04
CA ASP A 477 -16.80 -13.38 -25.45
C ASP A 477 -17.15 -11.92 -25.85
N PRO A 478 -17.15 -11.59 -27.15
CA PRO A 478 -17.53 -10.26 -27.61
C PRO A 478 -18.87 -9.81 -27.04
N VAL A 479 -18.85 -8.71 -26.29
CA VAL A 479 -20.03 -8.03 -25.74
C VAL A 479 -20.18 -6.64 -26.33
N THR A 480 -21.41 -6.18 -26.48
CA THR A 480 -21.78 -4.84 -26.94
C THR A 480 -22.82 -4.24 -25.99
N LEU A 481 -23.04 -2.94 -26.08
CA LEU A 481 -24.15 -2.30 -25.36
C LEU A 481 -25.46 -2.68 -26.03
N SER A 482 -26.48 -3.00 -25.24
CA SER A 482 -27.82 -3.15 -25.79
C SER A 482 -28.35 -1.77 -26.22
N ASP A 483 -29.28 -1.72 -27.17
CA ASP A 483 -29.91 -0.45 -27.60
C ASP A 483 -30.58 0.30 -26.44
N ARG A 484 -30.95 -0.40 -25.35
CA ARG A 484 -31.51 0.21 -24.13
C ARG A 484 -30.45 0.91 -23.27
N ASP A 485 -29.20 0.43 -23.27
CA ASP A 485 -28.09 1.01 -22.50
C ASP A 485 -27.43 2.20 -23.22
N SER A 486 -27.72 2.39 -24.51
CA SER A 486 -27.22 3.52 -25.31
C SER A 486 -27.87 4.86 -24.92
N ARG A 487 -29.06 4.83 -24.31
CA ARG A 487 -29.82 5.99 -23.84
C ARG A 487 -29.65 6.13 -22.32
N GLY A 488 -28.52 6.67 -21.90
CA GLY A 488 -28.20 6.87 -20.49
C GLY A 488 -29.34 7.55 -19.72
N ARG A 489 -29.74 6.95 -18.59
CA ARG A 489 -30.43 7.64 -17.51
C ARG A 489 -29.40 8.29 -16.59
#